data_AF-A0A1M7C2P9-F1
#
_entry.id   AF-A0A1M7C2P9-F1
#
_cell.length_a   1.000
_cell.length_b   1.000
_cell.length_c   1.000
_cell.angle_alpha   90.00
_cell.angle_beta   90.00
_cell.angle_gamma   90.00
#
_symmetry.space_group_name_H-M   'P 1'
#
loop_
_entity.id
_entity.type
_entity.pdbx_description
1 polymer ?
#
loop_
_entity_poly.entity_id
_entity_poly.type
_entity_poly.pdbx_seq_one_letter_code
_entity_poly.pdbx_strand_id
1 'polypeptide(L)'
;MSIAQRNHHETSDSYAGVIARLCPRHRVIICRDGIQLITQRRKNGGAERPWRSLRYFRTREALMRFCATLCERVDPAAWAALATLPDIIGGSS
;
A
#
# COMPACT_ATOMS: atom_id res chain seq x y z
N MET A 1 20.40 -15.34 18.21
CA MET A 1 19.37 -15.24 17.14
C MET A 1 18.24 -14.38 17.67
N SER A 2 18.13 -13.11 17.28
CA SER A 2 17.03 -12.24 17.72
C SER A 2 15.99 -12.21 16.61
N ILE A 3 14.81 -12.75 16.89
CA ILE A 3 13.66 -12.72 16.00
C ILE A 3 13.22 -11.25 15.98
N ALA A 4 13.68 -10.49 14.96
CA ALA A 4 13.23 -9.13 14.76
C ALA A 4 11.70 -9.14 14.83
N GLN A 5 11.13 -8.40 15.80
CA GLN A 5 9.69 -8.16 15.89
C GLN A 5 9.24 -7.70 14.51
N ARG A 6 8.67 -8.61 13.72
CA ARG A 6 8.02 -8.27 12.47
C ARG A 6 6.82 -7.47 12.92
N ASN A 7 6.91 -6.15 12.84
CA ASN A 7 5.82 -5.29 13.29
C ASN A 7 4.67 -5.49 12.28
N HIS A 8 3.75 -6.39 12.61
CA HIS A 8 2.64 -6.84 11.74
C HIS A 8 1.58 -5.76 11.51
N HIS A 9 1.75 -4.57 12.09
CA HIS A 9 0.81 -3.48 11.95
C HIS A 9 0.91 -2.85 10.56
N GLU A 10 -0.20 -2.84 9.82
CA GLU A 10 -0.34 -2.26 8.48
C GLU A 10 0.08 -0.77 8.39
N THR A 11 0.18 -0.10 9.53
CA THR A 11 0.57 1.31 9.63
C THR A 11 2.04 1.52 9.99
N SER A 12 2.82 0.44 10.17
CA SER A 12 4.26 0.46 10.44
C SER A 12 5.07 0.81 9.19
N ASP A 13 6.23 1.43 9.37
CA ASP A 13 7.23 1.60 8.30
C ASP A 13 7.83 0.26 7.84
N SER A 14 7.90 -0.73 8.73
CA SER A 14 8.43 -2.09 8.47
C SER A 14 7.37 -3.11 8.07
N TYR A 15 6.16 -2.66 7.73
CA TYR A 15 5.09 -3.56 7.30
C TYR A 15 5.49 -4.30 6.03
N ALA A 16 5.47 -5.64 6.05
CA ALA A 16 5.95 -6.47 4.94
C ALA A 16 5.03 -6.44 3.71
N GLY A 17 3.74 -6.13 3.89
CA GLY A 17 2.76 -6.10 2.80
C GLY A 17 2.80 -4.83 1.95
N VAL A 18 3.91 -4.09 1.90
CA VAL A 18 4.04 -2.92 1.01
C VAL A 18 4.24 -3.41 -0.42
N ILE A 19 3.28 -3.09 -1.29
CA ILE A 19 3.33 -3.45 -2.71
C ILE A 19 4.09 -2.40 -3.52
N ALA A 20 3.84 -1.12 -3.25
CA ALA A 20 4.42 -0.03 -4.02
C ALA A 20 4.51 1.26 -3.19
N ARG A 21 5.56 2.05 -3.42
CA ARG A 21 5.70 3.42 -2.90
C ARG A 21 5.49 4.39 -4.06
N LEU A 22 4.35 5.08 -4.08
CA LEU A 22 3.90 5.91 -5.21
C LEU A 22 4.72 7.20 -5.31
N CYS A 23 4.96 7.81 -4.15
CA CYS A 23 5.76 9.02 -3.96
C CYS A 23 6.17 9.07 -2.47
N PRO A 24 7.00 10.02 -2.01
CA PRO A 24 7.57 10.00 -0.64
C PRO A 24 6.54 9.87 0.49
N ARG A 25 5.29 10.32 0.25
CA ARG A 25 4.22 10.35 1.23
C ARG A 25 3.10 9.35 0.99
N HIS A 26 3.09 8.62 -0.12
CA HIS A 26 1.99 7.70 -0.45
C HIS A 26 2.51 6.31 -0.80
N ARG A 27 1.82 5.29 -0.27
CA ARG A 27 2.12 3.89 -0.56
C ARG A 27 0.85 3.09 -0.77
N VAL A 28 0.99 1.95 -1.43
CA VAL A 28 -0.01 0.89 -1.53
C VAL A 28 0.49 -0.30 -0.74
N ILE A 29 -0.38 -0.86 0.09
CA ILE A 29 -0.14 -2.12 0.80
C ILE A 29 -1.23 -3.12 0.46
N ILE A 30 -0.94 -4.41 0.61
CA ILE A 30 -1.96 -5.44 0.77
C ILE A 30 -2.33 -5.55 2.25
N CYS A 31 -3.60 -5.76 2.58
CA CYS A 31 -3.99 -6.00 3.97
C CYS A 31 -3.40 -7.32 4.48
N ARG A 32 -3.40 -7.49 5.80
CA ARG A 32 -2.88 -8.69 6.47
C ARG A 32 -3.52 -9.98 5.95
N ASP A 33 -4.80 -9.94 5.60
CA ASP A 33 -5.57 -11.12 5.15
C ASP A 33 -5.50 -11.35 3.64
N GLY A 34 -4.80 -10.50 2.87
CA GLY A 34 -4.63 -10.71 1.43
C GLY A 34 -5.85 -10.42 0.55
N ILE A 35 -6.93 -9.87 1.10
CA ILE A 35 -8.22 -9.70 0.40
C ILE A 35 -8.51 -8.29 -0.12
N GLN A 36 -7.69 -7.30 0.24
CA GLN A 36 -7.85 -5.92 -0.19
C GLN A 36 -6.50 -5.19 -0.24
N LEU A 37 -6.44 -4.18 -1.11
CA LEU A 37 -5.33 -3.24 -1.22
C LEU A 37 -5.71 -1.93 -0.51
N ILE A 38 -4.74 -1.32 0.16
CA ILE A 38 -4.94 -0.12 0.97
C ILE A 38 -3.96 0.95 0.51
N THR A 39 -4.50 2.10 0.10
CA THR A 39 -3.69 3.30 -0.11
C THR A 39 -3.47 4.00 1.21
N GLN A 40 -2.24 4.43 1.48
CA GLN A 40 -1.90 5.09 2.73
C GLN A 40 -1.12 6.38 2.47
N ARG A 41 -1.33 7.36 3.36
CA ARG A 41 -0.54 8.60 3.42
C ARG A 41 0.30 8.64 4.69
N ARG A 42 1.53 9.11 4.57
CA ARG A 42 2.41 9.37 5.72
C ARG A 42 1.94 10.61 6.49
N LYS A 43 1.74 10.44 7.79
CA LYS A 43 1.52 11.51 8.76
C LYS A 43 2.78 12.39 8.86
N ASN A 44 2.62 13.63 9.31
CA ASN A 44 3.76 14.47 9.65
C ASN A 44 4.31 14.05 11.03
N GLY A 45 5.63 14.13 11.22
CA GLY A 45 6.28 13.84 12.51
C GLY A 45 6.55 12.35 12.79
N GLY A 46 7.13 12.08 13.96
CA GLY A 46 7.49 10.74 14.43
C GLY A 46 6.37 10.07 15.22
N ALA A 47 5.31 9.61 14.54
CA ALA A 47 4.24 8.86 15.18
C ALA A 47 4.57 7.36 15.24
N GLU A 48 4.15 6.67 16.30
CA GLU A 48 4.26 5.20 16.44
C GLU A 48 3.59 4.44 15.27
N ARG A 49 2.51 5.04 14.73
CA ARG A 49 1.79 4.58 13.53
C ARG A 49 1.87 5.64 12.44
N PRO A 50 2.97 5.71 11.67
CA PRO A 50 3.27 6.83 10.77
C PRO A 50 2.37 6.86 9.53
N TRP A 51 1.69 5.77 9.19
CA TRP A 51 0.82 5.70 8.03
C TRP A 51 -0.66 5.75 8.41
N ARG A 52 -1.46 6.45 7.60
CA ARG A 52 -2.93 6.52 7.70
C ARG A 52 -3.55 5.96 6.42
N SER A 53 -4.51 5.04 6.56
CA SER A 53 -5.32 4.54 5.44
C SER A 53 -6.17 5.65 4.83
N LEU A 54 -6.21 5.70 3.50
CA LEU A 54 -7.01 6.64 2.72
C LEU A 54 -8.24 5.95 2.12
N ARG A 55 -8.01 4.86 1.37
CA ARG A 55 -9.07 4.10 0.69
C ARG A 55 -8.66 2.64 0.50
N TYR A 56 -9.66 1.77 0.46
CA TYR A 56 -9.57 0.33 0.28
C TYR A 56 -10.07 -0.07 -1.12
N PHE A 57 -9.44 -1.06 -1.73
CA PHE A 57 -9.74 -1.50 -3.09
C PHE A 57 -9.71 -3.01 -3.20
N ARG A 58 -10.60 -3.55 -4.02
CA ARG A 58 -10.53 -4.94 -4.49
C ARG A 58 -10.19 -5.06 -5.97
N THR A 59 -10.22 -3.98 -6.74
CA THR A 59 -9.91 -4.03 -8.18
C THR A 59 -8.67 -3.21 -8.51
N ARG A 60 -7.82 -3.74 -9.40
CA ARG A 60 -6.60 -3.05 -9.87
C ARG A 60 -6.95 -1.72 -10.53
N GLU A 61 -7.98 -1.70 -11.37
CA GLU A 61 -8.37 -0.51 -12.12
C GLU A 61 -8.80 0.64 -11.21
N ALA A 62 -9.63 0.38 -10.18
CA ALA A 62 -10.06 1.42 -9.25
C ALA A 62 -8.90 1.94 -8.40
N LEU A 63 -7.99 1.05 -7.98
CA LEU A 63 -6.77 1.42 -7.27
C LEU A 63 -5.90 2.35 -8.12
N MET A 64 -5.58 1.96 -9.36
CA MET A 64 -4.69 2.73 -10.24
C MET A 64 -5.27 4.10 -10.56
N ARG A 65 -6.58 4.19 -10.86
CA ARG A 65 -7.26 5.48 -11.07
C ARG A 65 -7.12 6.41 -9.88
N PHE A 66 -7.27 5.92 -8.65
CA PHE A 66 -7.07 6.73 -7.45
C PHE A 66 -5.60 7.06 -7.19
N CYS A 67 -4.67 6.14 -7.47
CA CYS A 67 -3.24 6.41 -7.30
C CYS A 67 -2.76 7.58 -8.18
N ALA A 68 -3.31 7.70 -9.39
CA ALA A 68 -3.03 8.83 -10.29
C ALA A 68 -3.46 10.20 -9.72
N THR A 69 -4.37 10.23 -8.72
CA THR A 69 -4.80 11.48 -8.07
C THR A 69 -4.01 11.81 -6.79
N LEU A 70 -3.13 10.91 -6.31
CA LEU A 70 -2.45 11.06 -5.01
C LEU A 70 -1.11 11.78 -5.09
N CYS A 71 -0.45 11.74 -6.24
CA CYS A 71 0.86 12.32 -6.47
C CYS A 71 0.85 13.04 -7.82
N GLU A 72 1.49 14.21 -7.92
CA GLU A 72 1.70 14.91 -9.19
C GLU A 72 2.44 14.03 -10.20
N ARG A 73 3.41 13.25 -9.70
CA ARG A 73 4.12 12.20 -10.44
C ARG A 73 4.20 10.95 -9.60
N VAL A 74 3.75 9.83 -10.16
CA VAL A 74 3.90 8.50 -9.57
C VAL A 74 5.24 7.91 -10.03
N ASP A 75 5.94 7.26 -9.12
CA ASP A 75 7.15 6.50 -9.43
C ASP A 75 6.85 5.45 -10.55
N PRO A 76 7.61 5.43 -11.66
CA PRO A 76 7.32 4.51 -12.77
C PRO A 76 7.42 3.04 -12.41
N ALA A 77 8.35 2.65 -11.52
CA ALA A 77 8.48 1.27 -11.08
C ALA A 77 7.32 0.87 -10.16
N ALA A 78 6.86 1.79 -9.31
CA ALA A 78 5.63 1.61 -8.54
C ALA A 78 4.42 1.41 -9.46
N TRP A 79 4.30 2.23 -10.51
CA TRP A 79 3.20 2.09 -11.48
C TRP A 79 3.24 0.75 -12.23
N ALA A 80 4.42 0.31 -12.65
CA ALA A 80 4.61 -1.00 -13.27
C ALA A 80 4.22 -2.14 -12.32
N ALA A 81 4.62 -2.08 -11.05
CA ALA A 81 4.24 -3.07 -10.05
C ALA A 81 2.71 -3.14 -9.88
N LEU A 82 2.02 -1.99 -9.81
CA LEU A 82 0.56 -1.97 -9.73
C LEU A 82 -0.11 -2.56 -10.99
N ALA A 83 0.45 -2.32 -12.17
CA ALA A 83 -0.08 -2.84 -13.43
C ALA A 83 -0.03 -4.38 -13.51
N THR A 84 0.89 -5.02 -12.78
CA THR A 84 1.01 -6.49 -12.73
C THR A 84 0.09 -7.18 -11.72
N LEU A 85 -0.67 -6.42 -10.93
CA LEU A 85 -1.59 -7.01 -9.95
C LEU A 85 -2.74 -7.76 -10.64
N PRO A 86 -3.37 -8.74 -9.98
CA PRO A 86 -4.62 -9.33 -10.46
C PRO A 86 -5.72 -8.28 -10.63
N ASP A 87 -6.65 -8.51 -11.57
CA ASP A 87 -7.79 -7.61 -11.78
C ASP A 87 -8.66 -7.45 -10.53
N ILE A 88 -8.84 -8.55 -9.79
CA ILE A 88 -9.60 -8.61 -8.54
C ILE A 88 -8.76 -9.32 -7.47
N ILE A 89 -8.66 -8.71 -6.29
CA ILE A 89 -8.00 -9.26 -5.10
C ILE A 89 -9.04 -9.94 -4.20
N GLY A 90 -8.69 -11.09 -3.62
CA GLY A 90 -9.54 -11.80 -2.66
C GLY A 90 -10.75 -12.51 -3.28
N GLY A 91 -10.80 -12.65 -4.61
CA GLY A 91 -11.75 -13.54 -5.27
C GLY A 91 -11.30 -14.98 -5.10
N SER A 92 -12.16 -15.82 -4.53
CA SER A 92 -11.98 -17.28 -4.60
C SER A 92 -11.96 -17.70 -6.07
N SER A 93 -10.90 -18.40 -6.46
CA SER A 93 -10.86 -19.12 -7.75
C SER A 93 -11.95 -20.19 -7.79
#